data_AF-A0A961ZL82-F1
#
_entry.id   AF-A0A961ZL82-F1
#
_cell.length_a   1.000
_cell.length_b   1.000
_cell.length_c   1.000
_cell.angle_alpha   90.00
_cell.angle_beta   90.00
_cell.angle_gamma   90.00
#
_symmetry.space_group_name_H-M   'P 1'
#
loop_
_entity.id
_entity.type
_entity.pdbx_description
1 polymer ?
#
loop_
_entity_poly.entity_id
_entity_poly.type
_entity_poly.pdbx_seq_one_letter_code
_entity_poly.pdbx_strand_id
1 'polypeptide(L)' 'MNATMIGALAGAAFGLVNFIALRMLASRVEADASSPEKRRSASILRLVALADLLIFPILGFFLGPIVLG' A
#
# COMPACT_ATOMS: atom_id res chain seq x y z
N MET A 1 -19.52 15.84 4.33
CA MET A 1 -18.46 15.19 3.52
C MET A 1 -19.12 14.36 2.43
N ASN A 2 -18.63 14.42 1.19
CA ASN A 2 -19.16 13.62 0.07
C ASN A 2 -18.62 12.18 0.13
N ALA A 3 -19.38 11.19 -0.33
CA ALA A 3 -19.02 9.76 -0.34
C ALA A 3 -17.69 9.48 -1.06
N THR A 4 -17.37 10.24 -2.12
CA THR A 4 -16.06 10.22 -2.78
C THR A 4 -14.90 10.58 -1.85
N MET A 5 -15.06 11.63 -1.03
CA MET A 5 -14.01 12.06 -0.08
C MET A 5 -13.82 11.05 1.04
N ILE A 6 -14.91 10.45 1.52
CA ILE A 6 -14.86 9.39 2.54
C ILE A 6 -14.14 8.17 1.99
N GLY A 7 -14.48 7.75 0.77
CA GLY A 7 -13.80 6.65 0.08
C GLY A 7 -12.32 6.93 -0.15
N ALA A 8 -11.95 8.14 -0.59
CA ALA A 8 -10.56 8.52 -0.79
C ALA A 8 -9.75 8.50 0.52
N LEU A 9 -10.31 8.99 1.62
CA LEU A 9 -9.70 8.95 2.96
C LEU A 9 -9.55 7.52 3.46
N ALA A 10 -10.58 6.68 3.30
CA ALA A 10 -10.51 5.27 3.65
C ALA A 10 -9.44 4.55 2.81
N GLY A 11 -9.42 4.78 1.50
CA GLY A 11 -8.38 4.28 0.61
C GLY A 11 -6.98 4.72 1.03
N ALA A 12 -6.79 6.00 1.35
CA ALA A 12 -5.52 6.51 1.85
C ALA A 12 -5.08 5.84 3.17
N ALA A 13 -6.01 5.60 4.09
CA ALA A 13 -5.73 4.89 5.34
C ALA A 13 -5.28 3.44 5.08
N PHE A 14 -5.97 2.71 4.19
CA PHE A 14 -5.57 1.35 3.80
C PHE A 14 -4.22 1.33 3.09
N GLY A 15 -3.98 2.27 2.16
CA GLY A 15 -2.69 2.41 1.47
C GLY A 15 -1.54 2.67 2.45
N LEU A 16 -1.77 3.51 3.46
CA LEU A 16 -0.78 3.80 4.50
C LEU A 16 -0.47 2.57 5.37
N VAL A 17 -1.49 1.83 5.79
CA VAL A 17 -1.31 0.58 6.56
C VAL A 17 -0.52 -0.44 5.74
N ASN A 18 -0.88 -0.62 4.46
CA ASN A 18 -0.20 -1.55 3.58
C ASN A 18 1.25 -1.13 3.30
N PHE A 19 1.50 0.17 3.13
CA PHE A 19 2.86 0.71 2.99
C PHE A 19 3.73 0.35 4.20
N ILE A 20 3.22 0.56 5.42
CA ILE A 20 3.95 0.24 6.65
C ILE A 20 4.18 -1.28 6.74
N ALA A 21 3.15 -2.10 6.49
CA ALA A 21 3.25 -3.55 6.55
C ALA A 21 4.28 -4.11 5.56
N LEU A 22 4.22 -3.69 4.30
CA LEU A 22 5.16 -4.11 3.25
C LEU A 22 6.58 -3.61 3.53
N ARG A 23 6.73 -2.42 4.10
CA ARG A 23 8.05 -1.91 4.50
C ARG A 23 8.65 -2.71 5.65
N MET A 24 7.85 -3.08 6.65
CA MET A 24 8.29 -3.97 7.73
C MET A 24 8.65 -5.36 7.19
N LEU A 25 7.86 -5.89 6.26
CA LEU A 25 8.12 -7.18 5.62
C LEU A 25 9.42 -7.13 4.79
N ALA A 26 9.64 -6.07 4.01
CA ALA A 26 10.87 -5.85 3.26
C ALA A 26 12.09 -5.78 4.18
N SER A 27 12.00 -5.06 5.31
CA SER A 27 13.08 -5.01 6.31
C SER A 27 13.38 -6.38 6.93
N ARG A 28 12.36 -7.22 7.15
CA ARG A 28 12.55 -8.60 7.62
C ARG A 28 13.20 -9.49 6.56
N VAL A 29 12.79 -9.36 5.30
CA VAL A 29 13.37 -10.10 4.17
C VAL A 29 14.84 -9.70 3.95
N GLU A 30 15.18 -8.42 4.11
CA GLU A 30 16.57 -7.94 4.07
C GLU A 30 17.42 -8.44 5.23
N ALA A 31 16.87 -8.47 6.45
CA ALA A 31 17.57 -8.99 7.62
C ALA A 31 17.92 -10.48 7.48
N ASP A 32 17.13 -11.21 6.71
CA ASP A 32 17.28 -12.64 6.43
C ASP A 32 17.91 -12.92 5.04
N ALA A 33 18.43 -11.86 4.38
CA ALA A 33 18.93 -11.91 3.01
C ALA A 33 20.36 -12.47 2.92
N SER A 34 20.47 -13.80 3.07
CA SER A 34 21.67 -14.59 2.73
C SER A 34 21.83 -14.82 1.22
N SER A 35 20.81 -14.54 0.39
CA SER A 35 20.86 -14.70 -1.08
C SER A 35 20.57 -13.41 -1.87
N PRO A 36 21.16 -13.23 -3.08
CA PRO A 36 20.91 -12.07 -3.94
C PRO A 36 19.44 -11.89 -4.35
N GLU A 37 18.71 -13.01 -4.44
CA GLU A 37 17.29 -13.02 -4.80
C GLU A 37 16.40 -12.37 -3.72
N LYS A 38 16.67 -12.63 -2.44
CA LYS A 38 15.94 -12.01 -1.32
C LYS A 38 16.11 -10.48 -1.30
N ARG A 39 17.29 -9.97 -1.66
CA ARG A 39 17.54 -8.52 -1.79
C ARG A 39 16.70 -7.90 -2.90
N ARG A 40 16.58 -8.58 -4.04
CA ARG A 40 15.74 -8.13 -5.17
C ARG A 40 14.27 -8.08 -4.78
N SER A 41 13.78 -9.11 -4.09
CA SER A 41 12.41 -9.15 -3.58
C SER A 41 12.12 -8.02 -2.59
N ALA A 42 13.05 -7.71 -1.69
CA ALA A 42 12.87 -6.59 -0.75
C ALA A 42 12.80 -5.22 -1.47
N SER A 43 13.61 -5.00 -2.51
CA SER A 43 13.50 -3.79 -3.35
C SER A 43 12.16 -3.71 -4.08
N ILE A 44 11.65 -4.83 -4.61
CA ILE A 44 10.34 -4.87 -5.26
C ILE A 44 9.23 -4.57 -4.24
N LEU A 45 9.28 -5.17 -3.04
CA LEU A 45 8.30 -4.89 -1.98
C LEU A 45 8.25 -3.40 -1.61
N ARG A 46 9.40 -2.72 -1.55
CA ARG A 46 9.45 -1.27 -1.29
C ARG A 46 8.79 -0.45 -2.40
N LEU A 47 8.98 -0.86 -3.65
CA LEU A 47 8.40 -0.18 -4.81
C LEU A 47 6.89 -0.39 -4.88
N VAL A 48 6.45 -1.63 -4.64
CA VAL A 48 5.03 -2.00 -4.52
C VAL A 48 4.37 -1.25 -3.37
N ALA A 49 5.02 -1.18 -2.21
CA ALA A 49 4.51 -0.42 -1.07
C ALA A 49 4.23 1.05 -1.44
N LEU A 50 5.17 1.68 -2.15
CA LEU A 50 5.02 3.07 -2.59
C LEU A 50 3.89 3.22 -3.63
N ALA A 51 3.79 2.27 -4.56
CA ALA A 51 2.72 2.24 -5.55
C ALA A 51 1.35 2.08 -4.89
N ASP A 52 1.22 1.16 -3.93
CA ASP A 52 -0.01 0.91 -3.18
C ASP A 52 -0.45 2.15 -2.40
N LEU A 53 0.49 2.89 -1.82
CA LEU A 53 0.17 4.14 -1.12
C LEU A 53 -0.52 5.18 -2.02
N LEU A 54 -0.24 5.17 -3.32
CA LEU A 54 -0.86 6.06 -4.31
C LEU A 54 -2.13 5.44 -4.92
N ILE A 55 -2.11 4.14 -5.21
CA ILE A 55 -3.20 3.42 -5.86
C ILE A 55 -4.42 3.30 -4.95
N PHE A 56 -4.24 2.96 -3.67
CA PHE A 56 -5.35 2.78 -2.73
C PHE A 56 -6.23 4.03 -2.52
N PRO A 57 -5.69 5.26 -2.33
CA PRO A 57 -6.50 6.47 -2.31
C PRO A 57 -7.29 6.71 -3.60
N ILE A 58 -6.67 6.46 -4.76
CA ILE A 58 -7.31 6.62 -6.06
C ILE A 58 -8.47 5.62 -6.18
N LEU A 59 -8.22 4.34 -5.89
CA LEU A 59 -9.26 3.32 -5.86
C LEU A 59 -10.37 3.67 -4.88
N GLY A 60 -10.03 4.14 -3.69
CA GLY A 60 -10.99 4.58 -2.67
C GLY A 60 -11.87 5.75 -3.14
N PHE A 61 -11.31 6.71 -3.88
CA PHE A 61 -12.07 7.82 -4.45
C PHE A 61 -13.15 7.34 -5.44
N PHE A 62 -12.82 6.37 -6.29
CA PHE A 62 -13.74 5.81 -7.29
C PHE A 62 -14.73 4.78 -6.70
N LEU A 63 -14.28 3.96 -5.76
CA LEU A 63 -15.10 2.93 -5.12
C LEU A 63 -16.00 3.50 -4.00
N GLY A 64 -15.62 4.61 -3.38
CA GLY A 64 -16.36 5.25 -2.29
C GLY A 64 -17.85 5.44 -2.59
N PRO A 65 -18.22 6.08 -3.72
CA PRO A 65 -19.61 6.25 -4.11
C PRO A 65 -20.35 4.95 -4.45
N ILE A 66 -19.65 3.90 -4.88
CA ILE A 66 -20.25 2.61 -5.23
C ILE A 66 -20.60 1.82 -3.96
N VAL A 67 -19.82 1.98 -2.89
CA VAL A 67 -19.99 1.24 -1.63
C VAL A 67 -20.86 2.01 -0.63
N LEU A 68 -20.81 3.35 -0.65
CA LEU A 68 -21.51 4.22 0.31
C LEU A 68 -22.73 4.94 -0.28
N GLY A 69 -22.96 4.83 -1.59
CA GLY A 69 -24.14 5.35 -2.29
C GLY A 69 -25.22 4.29 -2.43
#